data_AF-A0A385MTF4-F1
#
_entry.id   AF-A0A385MTF4-F1
#
_cell.length_a   1.000
_cell.length_b   1.000
_cell.length_c   1.000
_cell.angle_alpha   90.00
_cell.angle_beta   90.00
_cell.angle_gamma   90.00
#
_symmetry.space_group_name_H-M   'P 1'
#
loop_
_entity.id
_entity.type
_entity.pdbx_description
1 polymer ?
#
loop_
_entity_poly.entity_id
_entity_poly.type
_entity_poly.pdbx_seq_one_letter_code
_entity_poly.pdbx_strand_id
1 'polypeptide(L)'
;MTPWAKSLGISGGTSSRMLNNEPPGTDILTMIMRTEHVNLSWLLGGHGTPFMLDHYTSAEEFENMLRIHAQDAHYDAWLCLNFERNQMAVVLSEPATFTFKNKTIEYSHVEMLTGPIPFAIAEIDKMLSGCNVRYFSMNELDFTAYTRGQYGTYKMLGSEDKKGIIQKNEKTEGVDFAFQSDKGLIIGEMKQGKSSVSFSAMAEKIKAFTAKQKTDVIYLMLDVAAEHDLQSKLDKETKLETLAMLEESGKTPDQLTKDDIHFALLANIN
;
A
#
# COMPACT_ATOMS: atom_id res chain seq x y z
N MET A 1 25.36 12.51 -23.35
CA MET A 1 23.92 12.79 -23.16
C MET A 1 23.23 11.48 -22.83
N THR A 2 22.44 11.42 -21.76
CA THR A 2 21.80 10.17 -21.34
C THR A 2 20.62 9.83 -22.28
N PRO A 3 20.29 8.53 -22.49
CA PRO A 3 19.10 8.13 -23.24
C PRO A 3 17.81 8.76 -22.69
N TRP A 4 17.71 8.86 -21.37
CA TRP A 4 16.62 9.53 -20.65
C TRP A 4 16.46 11.02 -21.03
N ALA A 5 17.55 11.80 -20.99
CA ALA A 5 17.46 13.22 -21.35
C ALA A 5 17.06 13.40 -22.83
N LYS A 6 17.47 12.46 -23.68
CA LYS A 6 17.11 12.43 -25.11
C LYS A 6 15.63 12.14 -25.32
N SER A 7 15.04 11.18 -24.60
CA SER A 7 13.61 10.84 -24.73
C SER A 7 12.72 12.01 -24.29
N LEU A 8 13.17 12.77 -23.29
CA LEU A 8 12.50 14.00 -22.84
C LEU A 8 12.78 15.24 -23.71
N GLY A 9 13.53 15.12 -24.81
CA GLY A 9 13.86 16.26 -25.67
C GLY A 9 14.73 17.33 -25.00
N ILE A 10 15.44 16.99 -23.92
CA ILE A 10 16.39 17.87 -23.23
C ILE A 10 17.66 17.98 -24.09
N SER A 11 18.14 19.20 -24.31
CA SER A 11 19.37 19.43 -25.08
C SER A 11 20.61 18.97 -24.30
N GLY A 12 21.69 18.66 -25.02
CA GLY A 12 22.98 18.33 -24.40
C GLY A 12 23.47 19.43 -23.47
N GLY A 13 23.37 20.70 -23.89
CA GLY A 13 23.76 21.85 -23.07
C GLY A 13 22.96 21.99 -21.78
N THR A 14 21.64 21.78 -21.81
CA THR A 14 20.84 21.77 -20.57
C THR A 14 21.17 20.56 -19.70
N SER A 15 21.39 19.38 -20.29
CA SER A 15 21.82 18.19 -19.54
C SER A 15 23.13 18.43 -18.80
N SER A 16 24.12 19.05 -19.45
CA SER A 16 25.40 19.40 -18.83
C SER A 16 25.25 20.38 -17.68
N ARG A 17 24.37 21.38 -17.81
CA ARG A 17 24.08 22.33 -16.72
C ARG A 17 23.45 21.65 -15.50
N MET A 18 22.46 20.79 -15.72
CA MET A 18 21.85 20.01 -14.63
C MET A 18 22.88 19.12 -13.91
N LEU A 19 23.81 18.51 -14.64
CA LEU A 19 24.92 17.72 -14.05
C LEU A 19 25.90 18.57 -13.23
N ASN A 20 25.96 19.87 -13.50
CA ASN A 20 26.75 20.84 -12.75
C ASN A 20 25.94 21.52 -11.62
N ASN A 21 24.81 20.91 -11.20
CA ASN A 21 23.90 21.42 -10.18
C ASN A 21 23.26 22.79 -10.50
N GLU A 22 23.19 23.16 -11.78
CA GLU A 22 22.41 24.33 -12.19
C GLU A 22 20.94 23.92 -12.41
N PRO A 23 19.97 24.51 -11.66
CA PRO A 23 18.57 24.19 -11.83
C PRO A 23 18.09 24.50 -13.25
N PRO A 24 17.39 23.56 -13.92
CA PRO A 24 16.79 23.84 -15.22
C PRO A 24 15.59 24.78 -15.07
N GLY A 25 15.16 25.38 -16.18
CA GLY A 25 13.97 26.23 -16.19
C GLY A 25 12.68 25.48 -15.86
N THR A 26 11.64 26.22 -15.45
CA THR A 26 10.35 25.70 -14.95
C THR A 26 9.70 24.67 -15.88
N ASP A 27 9.78 24.86 -17.20
CA ASP A 27 9.18 23.92 -18.16
C ASP A 27 9.83 22.53 -18.08
N ILE A 28 11.14 22.48 -17.91
CA ILE A 28 11.90 21.23 -17.81
C ILE A 28 11.64 20.58 -16.45
N LEU A 29 11.56 21.38 -15.37
CA LEU A 29 11.18 20.87 -14.06
C LEU A 29 9.78 20.26 -14.08
N THR A 30 8.80 20.95 -14.68
CA THR A 30 7.43 20.45 -14.81
C THR A 30 7.37 19.19 -15.64
N MET A 31 8.17 19.11 -16.71
CA MET A 31 8.30 17.90 -17.51
C MET A 31 8.85 16.74 -16.68
N ILE A 32 9.98 16.93 -15.98
CA ILE A 32 10.57 15.87 -15.13
C ILE A 32 9.58 15.45 -14.04
N MET A 33 8.89 16.40 -13.40
CA MET A 33 7.83 16.13 -12.43
C MET A 33 6.74 15.23 -13.00
N ARG A 34 6.24 15.52 -14.21
CA ARG A 34 5.18 14.74 -14.86
C ARG A 34 5.65 13.36 -15.29
N THR A 35 6.84 13.24 -15.86
CA THR A 35 7.32 11.96 -16.42
C THR A 35 7.84 11.01 -15.36
N GLU A 36 8.49 11.53 -14.31
CA GLU A 36 9.11 10.72 -13.26
C GLU A 36 8.29 10.65 -11.97
N HIS A 37 7.19 11.40 -11.90
CA HIS A 37 6.37 11.57 -10.70
C HIS A 37 7.20 12.05 -9.48
N VAL A 38 8.20 12.90 -9.75
CA VAL A 38 9.14 13.41 -8.74
C VAL A 38 8.57 14.62 -8.01
N ASN A 39 8.84 14.73 -6.72
CA ASN A 39 8.51 15.91 -5.93
C ASN A 39 9.54 17.03 -6.18
N LEU A 40 9.10 18.18 -6.70
CA LEU A 40 10.00 19.30 -7.00
C LEU A 40 10.65 19.91 -5.75
N SER A 41 9.99 19.86 -4.58
CA SER A 41 10.59 20.32 -3.31
C SER A 41 11.80 19.48 -2.93
N TRP A 42 11.72 18.17 -3.18
CA TRP A 42 12.83 17.26 -2.96
C TRP A 42 13.91 17.43 -4.04
N LEU A 43 13.51 17.54 -5.31
CA LEU A 43 14.46 17.67 -6.41
C LEU A 43 15.34 18.93 -6.30
N LEU A 44 14.75 20.04 -5.86
CA LEU A 44 15.44 21.34 -5.80
C LEU A 44 16.10 21.62 -4.44
N GLY A 45 15.49 21.16 -3.35
CA GLY A 45 15.92 21.50 -1.98
C GLY A 45 16.15 20.31 -1.06
N GLY A 46 15.91 19.08 -1.51
CA GLY A 46 16.02 17.88 -0.69
C GLY A 46 14.94 17.76 0.39
N HIS A 47 13.84 18.51 0.29
CA HIS A 47 12.76 18.53 1.27
C HIS A 47 11.61 17.59 0.90
N GLY A 48 11.13 16.81 1.88
CA GLY A 48 10.02 15.88 1.68
C GLY A 48 10.45 14.55 1.05
N THR A 49 9.47 13.82 0.51
CA THR A 49 9.71 12.54 -0.18
C THR A 49 10.23 12.78 -1.60
N PRO A 50 11.12 11.92 -2.12
CA PRO A 50 11.62 12.04 -3.50
C PRO A 50 10.53 12.02 -4.56
N PHE A 51 9.54 11.16 -4.38
CA PHE A 51 8.42 11.02 -5.29
C PHE A 51 7.12 11.38 -4.60
N MET A 52 6.16 11.83 -5.39
CA MET A 52 4.82 12.11 -4.91
C MET A 52 4.13 10.79 -4.54
N LEU A 53 3.45 10.76 -3.40
CA LEU A 53 2.72 9.61 -2.89
C LEU A 53 1.62 10.14 -1.99
N ASP A 54 0.38 9.81 -2.32
CA ASP A 54 -0.75 10.16 -1.48
C ASP A 54 -0.95 9.09 -0.40
N HIS A 55 -0.83 9.51 0.85
CA HIS A 55 -0.92 8.65 2.02
C HIS A 55 -2.23 8.88 2.76
N TYR A 56 -3.02 7.83 2.88
CA TYR A 56 -4.29 7.82 3.59
C TYR A 56 -4.17 6.98 4.86
N THR A 57 -4.75 7.48 5.95
CA THR A 57 -4.76 6.79 7.25
C THR A 57 -6.13 6.21 7.58
N SER A 58 -7.19 6.72 6.96
CA SER A 58 -8.55 6.19 7.04
C SER A 58 -8.88 5.30 5.85
N ALA A 59 -9.49 4.15 6.09
CA ALA A 59 -9.99 3.27 5.03
C ALA A 59 -11.09 3.96 4.20
N GLU A 60 -11.98 4.71 4.85
CA GLU A 60 -13.07 5.43 4.18
C GLU A 60 -12.55 6.49 3.21
N GLU A 61 -11.57 7.29 3.64
CA GLU A 61 -10.95 8.32 2.79
C GLU A 61 -10.24 7.68 1.60
N PHE A 62 -9.54 6.58 1.84
CA PHE A 62 -8.83 5.86 0.80
C PHE A 62 -9.78 5.23 -0.22
N GLU A 63 -10.83 4.56 0.23
CA GLU A 63 -11.88 4.00 -0.63
C GLU A 63 -12.56 5.09 -1.48
N ASN A 64 -12.86 6.24 -0.87
CA ASN A 64 -13.44 7.37 -1.59
C ASN A 64 -12.49 7.90 -2.67
N MET A 65 -11.20 8.01 -2.37
CA MET A 65 -10.21 8.45 -3.34
C MET A 65 -10.05 7.47 -4.51
N LEU A 66 -10.04 6.17 -4.25
CA LEU A 66 -10.02 5.17 -5.33
C LEU A 66 -11.22 5.34 -6.28
N ARG A 67 -12.42 5.60 -5.73
CA ARG A 67 -13.62 5.87 -6.53
C ARG A 67 -13.51 7.17 -7.33
N ILE A 68 -12.93 8.22 -6.75
CA ILE A 68 -12.72 9.50 -7.44
C ILE A 68 -11.79 9.30 -8.64
N HIS A 69 -10.65 8.63 -8.47
CA HIS A 69 -9.74 8.36 -9.59
C HIS A 69 -10.40 7.49 -10.67
N ALA A 70 -11.14 6.46 -10.28
CA ALA A 70 -11.83 5.59 -11.24
C ALA A 70 -12.92 6.32 -12.06
N GLN A 71 -13.48 7.41 -11.52
CA GLN A 71 -14.43 8.26 -12.24
C GLN A 71 -13.75 9.25 -13.18
N ASP A 72 -12.50 9.62 -12.90
CA ASP A 72 -11.75 10.62 -13.66
C ASP A 72 -11.19 10.06 -14.97
N ALA A 73 -10.56 8.87 -14.91
CA ALA A 73 -9.96 8.24 -16.08
C ALA A 73 -9.96 6.70 -16.02
N HIS A 74 -9.69 6.09 -17.18
CA HIS A 74 -9.60 4.63 -17.33
C HIS A 74 -8.15 4.17 -17.12
N TYR A 75 -7.73 4.06 -15.87
CA TYR A 75 -6.36 3.66 -15.52
C TYR A 75 -6.11 2.16 -15.68
N ASP A 76 -4.87 1.77 -15.98
CA ASP A 76 -4.33 0.50 -15.51
C ASP A 76 -4.02 0.66 -14.01
N ALA A 77 -4.78 -0.04 -13.16
CA ALA A 77 -4.69 0.07 -11.71
C ALA A 77 -3.96 -1.15 -11.13
N TRP A 78 -2.75 -0.94 -10.61
CA TRP A 78 -1.91 -1.98 -10.06
C TRP A 78 -1.96 -1.97 -8.55
N LEU A 79 -2.41 -3.07 -7.95
CA LEU A 79 -2.58 -3.19 -6.50
C LEU A 79 -1.62 -4.21 -5.90
N CYS A 80 -1.01 -3.83 -4.78
CA CYS A 80 -0.23 -4.71 -3.92
C CYS A 80 -0.78 -4.63 -2.50
N LEU A 81 -1.24 -5.76 -1.97
CA LEU A 81 -1.78 -5.88 -0.62
C LEU A 81 -0.69 -6.34 0.35
N ASN A 82 -0.59 -5.68 1.51
CA ASN A 82 0.24 -6.07 2.64
C ASN A 82 -0.61 -6.22 3.90
N PHE A 83 -1.08 -7.44 4.16
CA PHE A 83 -1.95 -7.75 5.29
C PHE A 83 -1.24 -7.66 6.64
N GLU A 84 0.08 -7.90 6.69
CA GLU A 84 0.84 -7.80 7.94
C GLU A 84 0.85 -6.36 8.47
N ARG A 85 0.84 -5.39 7.55
CA ARG A 85 0.75 -3.96 7.85
C ARG A 85 -0.66 -3.40 7.75
N ASN A 86 -1.63 -4.22 7.35
CA ASN A 86 -2.97 -3.78 6.96
C ASN A 86 -2.94 -2.58 5.98
N GLN A 87 -2.05 -2.61 4.99
CA GLN A 87 -1.87 -1.54 4.01
C GLN A 87 -1.92 -2.05 2.57
N MET A 88 -2.36 -1.19 1.66
CA MET A 88 -2.39 -1.41 0.23
C MET A 88 -1.60 -0.31 -0.47
N ALA A 89 -0.78 -0.73 -1.44
CA ALA A 89 -0.10 0.14 -2.39
C ALA A 89 -0.85 0.10 -3.72
N VAL A 90 -1.15 1.28 -4.29
CA VAL A 90 -1.88 1.41 -5.55
C VAL A 90 -1.10 2.30 -6.50
N VAL A 91 -0.77 1.77 -7.67
CA VAL A 91 -0.19 2.55 -8.78
C VAL A 91 -1.23 2.63 -9.89
N LEU A 92 -1.71 3.83 -10.15
CA LEU A 92 -2.58 4.13 -11.29
C LEU A 92 -1.69 4.62 -12.42
N SER A 93 -1.89 4.09 -13.63
CA SER A 93 -1.13 4.51 -14.79
C SER A 93 -1.99 4.62 -16.04
N GLU A 94 -1.73 5.63 -16.84
CA GLU A 94 -2.32 5.78 -18.17
C GLU A 94 -1.31 6.39 -19.16
N PRO A 95 -1.46 6.13 -20.47
CA PRO A 95 -0.69 6.84 -21.48
C PRO A 95 -1.08 8.32 -21.52
N ALA A 96 -0.09 9.21 -21.52
CA ALA A 96 -0.29 10.64 -21.58
C ALA A 96 0.69 11.30 -22.57
N THR A 97 0.34 12.51 -23.02
CA THR A 97 1.18 13.29 -23.92
C THR A 97 1.26 14.75 -23.50
N PHE A 98 2.38 15.40 -23.80
CA PHE A 98 2.48 16.85 -23.71
C PHE A 98 3.36 17.41 -24.83
N THR A 99 3.20 18.69 -25.13
CA THR A 99 4.02 19.36 -26.16
C THR A 99 5.15 20.14 -25.50
N PHE A 100 6.39 19.88 -25.93
CA PHE A 100 7.57 20.63 -25.54
C PHE A 100 8.42 20.97 -26.77
N LYS A 101 8.67 22.26 -27.01
CA LYS A 101 9.43 22.75 -28.17
C LYS A 101 8.94 22.17 -29.51
N ASN A 102 7.61 22.18 -29.71
CA ASN A 102 6.93 21.64 -30.89
C ASN A 102 7.12 20.13 -31.12
N LYS A 103 7.52 19.39 -30.08
CA LYS A 103 7.54 17.92 -30.08
C LYS A 103 6.50 17.40 -29.11
N THR A 104 5.71 16.43 -29.56
CA THR A 104 4.88 15.63 -28.67
C THR A 104 5.78 14.63 -27.97
N ILE A 105 5.72 14.64 -26.64
CA ILE A 105 6.41 13.67 -25.79
C ILE A 105 5.33 12.78 -25.19
N GLU A 106 5.44 11.49 -25.45
CA GLU A 106 4.61 10.46 -24.85
C GLU A 106 5.26 9.99 -23.54
N TYR A 107 4.44 9.77 -22.52
CA TYR A 107 4.89 9.29 -21.22
C TYR A 107 3.77 8.51 -20.53
N SER A 108 4.12 7.77 -19.48
CA SER A 108 3.11 7.21 -18.57
C SER A 108 2.81 8.23 -17.49
N HIS A 109 1.58 8.77 -17.48
CA HIS A 109 1.09 9.46 -16.31
C HIS A 109 0.89 8.43 -15.22
N VAL A 110 1.38 8.74 -14.02
CA VAL A 110 1.35 7.84 -12.87
C VAL A 110 0.82 8.60 -11.68
N GLU A 111 0.00 7.93 -10.90
CA GLU A 111 -0.39 8.36 -9.56
C GLU A 111 -0.14 7.21 -8.59
N MET A 112 0.45 7.53 -7.44
CA MET A 112 0.81 6.55 -6.43
C MET A 112 0.09 6.87 -5.15
N LEU A 113 -0.64 5.88 -4.65
CA LEU A 113 -1.42 5.98 -3.43
C LEU A 113 -1.04 4.86 -2.48
N THR A 114 -1.23 5.11 -1.19
CA THR A 114 -1.16 4.08 -0.15
C THR A 114 -2.19 4.36 0.94
N GLY A 115 -2.82 3.31 1.45
CA GLY A 115 -3.78 3.43 2.53
C GLY A 115 -4.09 2.10 3.17
N PRO A 116 -4.98 2.06 4.19
CA PRO A 116 -5.40 0.81 4.81
C PRO A 116 -6.05 -0.13 3.80
N ILE A 117 -5.96 -1.44 4.01
CA ILE A 117 -6.73 -2.38 3.19
C ILE A 117 -8.22 -2.17 3.49
N PRO A 118 -9.07 -1.91 2.46
CA PRO A 118 -10.51 -1.80 2.63
C PRO A 118 -11.09 -3.04 3.32
N PHE A 119 -12.02 -2.86 4.25
CA PHE A 119 -12.66 -3.97 4.95
C PHE A 119 -13.37 -4.91 3.96
N ALA A 120 -13.90 -4.34 2.88
CA ALA A 120 -14.55 -5.06 1.80
C ALA A 120 -13.62 -5.20 0.59
N ILE A 121 -12.55 -5.99 0.71
CA ILE A 121 -11.60 -6.28 -0.40
C ILE A 121 -12.34 -6.75 -1.66
N ALA A 122 -13.42 -7.50 -1.50
CA ALA A 122 -14.28 -7.97 -2.60
C ALA A 122 -14.98 -6.83 -3.38
N GLU A 123 -14.91 -5.58 -2.90
CA GLU A 123 -15.45 -4.40 -3.55
C GLU A 123 -14.40 -3.53 -4.24
N ILE A 124 -13.11 -3.88 -4.18
CA ILE A 124 -12.05 -3.13 -4.87
C ILE A 124 -12.36 -2.99 -6.37
N ASP A 125 -12.82 -4.06 -7.04
CA ASP A 125 -13.19 -4.01 -8.46
C ASP A 125 -14.36 -3.06 -8.72
N LYS A 126 -15.28 -2.92 -7.76
CA LYS A 126 -16.39 -1.94 -7.85
C LYS A 126 -15.90 -0.52 -7.58
N MET A 127 -14.98 -0.35 -6.64
CA MET A 127 -14.38 0.95 -6.32
C MET A 127 -13.59 1.49 -7.52
N LEU A 128 -12.87 0.60 -8.20
CA LEU A 128 -12.07 0.89 -9.40
C LEU A 128 -12.83 0.53 -10.69
N SER A 129 -14.16 0.63 -10.68
CA SER A 129 -14.99 0.33 -11.84
C SER A 129 -14.59 1.21 -13.03
N GLY A 130 -14.23 0.58 -14.16
CA GLY A 130 -13.75 1.27 -15.35
C GLY A 130 -12.22 1.25 -15.51
N CYS A 131 -11.49 0.97 -14.44
CA CYS A 131 -10.06 0.70 -14.50
C CYS A 131 -9.78 -0.76 -14.87
N ASN A 132 -8.60 -1.00 -15.43
CA ASN A 132 -8.05 -2.34 -15.60
C ASN A 132 -7.26 -2.74 -14.35
N VAL A 133 -7.95 -3.40 -13.43
CA VAL A 133 -7.41 -3.82 -12.12
C VAL A 133 -6.49 -5.02 -12.29
N ARG A 134 -5.26 -4.90 -11.79
CA ARG A 134 -4.24 -5.96 -11.80
C ARG A 134 -3.51 -6.02 -10.48
N TYR A 135 -3.03 -7.21 -10.12
CA TYR A 135 -2.32 -7.42 -8.87
C TYR A 135 -0.86 -7.76 -9.10
N PHE A 136 0.00 -7.26 -8.21
CA PHE A 136 1.42 -7.58 -8.18
C PHE A 136 1.89 -7.71 -6.73
N SER A 137 3.05 -8.34 -6.53
CA SER A 137 3.66 -8.50 -5.21
C SER A 137 4.93 -7.66 -5.06
N MET A 138 5.11 -7.08 -3.87
CA MET A 138 6.37 -6.51 -3.39
C MET A 138 6.89 -7.32 -2.20
N ASN A 139 8.20 -7.40 -2.05
CA ASN A 139 8.78 -7.82 -0.77
C ASN A 139 8.65 -6.68 0.26
N GLU A 140 8.89 -6.98 1.54
CA GLU A 140 8.77 -6.01 2.64
C GLU A 140 9.65 -4.75 2.46
N LEU A 141 10.83 -4.90 1.88
CA LEU A 141 11.77 -3.80 1.66
C LEU A 141 11.24 -2.86 0.57
N ASP A 142 10.79 -3.42 -0.55
CA ASP A 142 10.19 -2.68 -1.65
C ASP A 142 8.86 -2.01 -1.22
N PHE A 143 8.01 -2.71 -0.46
CA PHE A 143 6.75 -2.16 0.07
C PHE A 143 7.01 -0.99 1.05
N THR A 144 8.01 -1.15 1.93
CA THR A 144 8.41 -0.07 2.86
C THR A 144 8.98 1.14 2.11
N ALA A 145 9.76 0.92 1.06
CA ALA A 145 10.29 2.01 0.25
C ALA A 145 9.17 2.73 -0.53
N TYR A 146 8.22 1.97 -1.09
CA TYR A 146 7.04 2.52 -1.75
C TYR A 146 6.24 3.42 -0.81
N THR A 147 5.84 2.92 0.36
CA THR A 147 5.00 3.66 1.34
C THR A 147 5.69 4.90 1.93
N ARG A 148 7.01 5.05 1.70
CA ARG A 148 7.82 6.22 2.09
C ARG A 148 8.10 7.17 0.91
N GLY A 149 7.42 7.00 -0.22
CA GLY A 149 7.59 7.84 -1.42
C GLY A 149 8.99 7.76 -2.03
N GLN A 150 9.66 6.61 -1.89
CA GLN A 150 11.02 6.42 -2.40
C GLN A 150 11.06 5.90 -3.84
N TYR A 151 9.93 5.49 -4.40
CA TYR A 151 9.81 4.96 -5.75
C TYR A 151 9.03 5.90 -6.64
N GLY A 152 9.53 6.09 -7.87
CA GLY A 152 8.86 6.82 -8.93
C GLY A 152 8.58 5.93 -10.13
N THR A 153 8.13 6.56 -11.22
CA THR A 153 7.68 5.90 -12.46
C THR A 153 8.65 4.83 -12.92
N TYR A 154 9.94 5.16 -13.09
CA TYR A 154 10.94 4.22 -13.57
C TYR A 154 11.12 2.98 -12.69
N LYS A 155 11.04 3.12 -11.36
CA LYS A 155 11.20 1.96 -10.46
C LYS A 155 9.97 1.06 -10.50
N MET A 156 8.78 1.65 -10.58
CA MET A 156 7.51 0.91 -10.59
C MET A 156 7.22 0.26 -11.95
N LEU A 157 7.28 1.04 -13.02
CA LEU A 157 6.91 0.65 -14.38
C LEU A 157 8.12 0.32 -15.28
N GLY A 158 9.32 0.74 -14.93
CA GLY A 158 10.49 0.47 -15.76
C GLY A 158 10.61 1.36 -16.99
N SER A 159 11.26 0.82 -18.01
CA SER A 159 11.47 1.38 -19.33
C SER A 159 11.40 0.24 -20.37
N GLU A 160 11.47 0.59 -21.67
CA GLU A 160 11.46 -0.40 -22.76
C GLU A 160 12.52 -1.50 -22.59
N ASP A 161 13.70 -1.15 -22.08
CA ASP A 161 14.85 -2.03 -21.90
C ASP A 161 14.93 -2.68 -20.50
N LYS A 162 14.15 -2.19 -19.53
CA LYS A 162 14.25 -2.64 -18.14
C LYS A 162 12.89 -2.70 -17.46
N LYS A 163 12.48 -3.90 -17.08
CA LYS A 163 11.25 -4.13 -16.31
C LYS A 163 11.30 -3.44 -14.92
N GLY A 164 10.21 -2.76 -14.56
CA GLY A 164 9.96 -2.22 -13.24
C GLY A 164 9.59 -3.31 -12.22
N ILE A 165 9.28 -2.92 -10.99
CA ILE A 165 8.77 -3.84 -9.96
C ILE A 165 7.48 -4.52 -10.45
N ILE A 166 6.56 -3.75 -11.04
CA ILE A 166 5.27 -4.25 -11.48
C ILE A 166 5.45 -5.35 -12.52
N GLN A 167 6.15 -5.11 -13.64
CA GLN A 167 6.27 -6.11 -14.71
C GLN A 167 7.18 -7.29 -14.37
N LYS A 168 8.00 -7.19 -13.32
CA LYS A 168 8.80 -8.32 -12.81
C LYS A 168 7.96 -9.27 -11.97
N ASN A 169 6.98 -8.72 -11.26
CA ASN A 169 6.19 -9.42 -10.25
C ASN A 169 4.70 -9.47 -10.62
N GLU A 170 4.36 -9.08 -11.85
CA GLU A 170 3.04 -9.23 -12.42
C GLU A 170 2.75 -10.72 -12.53
N LYS A 171 1.69 -11.16 -11.88
CA LYS A 171 1.18 -12.52 -12.02
C LYS A 171 0.02 -12.48 -12.99
N THR A 172 0.32 -12.82 -14.23
CA THR A 172 -0.66 -12.97 -15.29
C THR A 172 -1.35 -14.33 -15.15
N GLU A 173 -2.67 -14.27 -14.95
CA GLU A 173 -3.67 -15.35 -15.08
C GLU A 173 -4.06 -16.12 -13.81
N GLY A 174 -5.37 -16.11 -13.52
CA GLY A 174 -6.03 -16.89 -12.46
C GLY A 174 -5.96 -16.29 -11.05
N VAL A 175 -5.16 -15.25 -10.82
CA VAL A 175 -4.91 -14.69 -9.50
C VAL A 175 -5.74 -13.43 -9.26
N ASP A 176 -6.70 -13.50 -8.34
CA ASP A 176 -7.55 -12.36 -7.98
C ASP A 176 -6.98 -11.54 -6.82
N PHE A 177 -6.01 -12.10 -6.07
CA PHE A 177 -5.11 -11.34 -5.20
C PHE A 177 -3.89 -12.19 -4.82
N ALA A 178 -2.74 -11.55 -4.63
CA ALA A 178 -1.53 -12.18 -4.10
C ALA A 178 -0.88 -11.30 -3.03
N PHE A 179 -0.45 -11.90 -1.93
CA PHE A 179 0.36 -11.20 -0.94
C PHE A 179 1.43 -12.09 -0.33
N GLN A 180 2.54 -11.46 0.01
CA GLN A 180 3.66 -12.08 0.69
C GLN A 180 3.38 -12.07 2.21
N SER A 181 3.59 -13.20 2.87
CA SER A 181 3.64 -13.30 4.33
C SER A 181 4.98 -13.89 4.77
N ASP A 182 5.28 -13.80 6.06
CA ASP A 182 6.39 -14.51 6.72
C ASP A 182 6.38 -16.03 6.48
N LYS A 183 5.22 -16.59 6.13
CA LYS A 183 5.01 -18.02 5.84
C LYS A 183 5.07 -18.34 4.34
N GLY A 184 5.36 -17.36 3.50
CA GLY A 184 5.42 -17.50 2.05
C GLY A 184 4.32 -16.72 1.33
N LEU A 185 4.28 -16.91 0.01
CA LEU A 185 3.38 -16.23 -0.91
C LEU A 185 2.00 -16.90 -0.92
N ILE A 186 0.97 -16.16 -0.52
CA ILE A 186 -0.42 -16.60 -0.54
C ILE A 186 -1.10 -16.00 -1.78
N ILE A 187 -1.73 -16.86 -2.57
CA ILE A 187 -2.37 -16.54 -3.83
C ILE A 187 -3.83 -17.00 -3.70
N GLY A 188 -4.79 -16.10 -3.99
CA GLY A 188 -6.21 -16.43 -4.03
C GLY A 188 -6.80 -16.28 -5.43
N GLU A 189 -7.72 -17.18 -5.79
CA GLU A 189 -8.62 -17.02 -6.95
C GLU A 189 -10.05 -16.67 -6.43
N MET A 190 -10.59 -15.51 -6.81
CA MET A 190 -12.02 -15.16 -6.87
C MET A 190 -12.60 -15.58 -8.23
N LYS A 191 -13.14 -16.80 -8.30
CA LYS A 191 -13.95 -17.19 -9.47
C LYS A 191 -15.26 -16.40 -9.51
N GLN A 192 -15.44 -15.67 -10.61
CA GLN A 192 -16.66 -14.95 -11.02
C GLN A 192 -17.92 -15.36 -10.24
N GLY A 193 -18.30 -14.54 -9.27
CA GLY A 193 -19.62 -14.58 -8.64
C GLY A 193 -19.96 -15.79 -7.75
N LYS A 194 -19.05 -16.73 -7.50
CA LYS A 194 -19.24 -17.80 -6.51
C LYS A 194 -17.96 -18.04 -5.72
N SER A 195 -17.96 -17.49 -4.49
CA SER A 195 -16.95 -17.71 -3.46
C SER A 195 -16.85 -19.19 -3.10
N SER A 196 -15.83 -19.88 -3.61
CA SER A 196 -15.41 -21.18 -3.07
C SER A 196 -14.12 -21.11 -2.25
N VAL A 197 -13.57 -19.91 -2.02
CA VAL A 197 -12.68 -19.65 -0.89
C VAL A 197 -13.57 -19.02 0.18
N SER A 198 -13.78 -19.69 1.30
CA SER A 198 -14.59 -19.11 2.36
C SER A 198 -13.80 -17.95 2.95
N PHE A 199 -14.22 -16.73 2.60
CA PHE A 199 -13.74 -15.50 3.24
C PHE A 199 -13.88 -15.56 4.76
N SER A 200 -14.67 -16.48 5.32
CA SER A 200 -14.71 -16.79 6.76
C SER A 200 -13.37 -17.27 7.32
N ALA A 201 -12.64 -18.15 6.63
CA ALA A 201 -11.33 -18.64 7.09
C ALA A 201 -10.22 -17.58 6.99
N MET A 202 -10.41 -16.58 6.12
CA MET A 202 -9.49 -15.47 5.94
C MET A 202 -9.83 -14.29 6.86
N ALA A 203 -11.12 -14.02 7.09
CA ALA A 203 -11.61 -13.09 8.11
C ALA A 203 -11.22 -13.57 9.52
N GLU A 204 -11.20 -14.88 9.80
CA GLU A 204 -10.63 -15.42 11.04
C GLU A 204 -9.14 -15.12 11.19
N LYS A 205 -8.36 -15.15 10.10
CA LYS A 205 -6.94 -14.78 10.11
C LYS A 205 -6.69 -13.26 10.14
N ILE A 206 -7.61 -12.45 9.62
CA ILE A 206 -7.57 -10.98 9.64
C ILE A 206 -8.05 -10.43 10.99
N LYS A 207 -8.91 -11.18 11.71
CA LYS A 207 -9.27 -10.91 13.11
C LYS A 207 -8.16 -11.26 14.10
N ALA A 208 -7.26 -12.17 13.73
CA ALA A 208 -6.16 -12.56 14.61
C ALA A 208 -5.12 -11.44 14.72
N PHE A 209 -4.78 -11.06 15.95
CA PHE A 209 -3.72 -10.12 16.23
C PHE A 209 -2.38 -10.63 15.68
N THR A 210 -1.56 -9.74 15.15
CA THR A 210 -0.16 -10.04 14.82
C THR A 210 0.61 -10.45 16.09
N ALA A 211 1.76 -11.13 15.95
CA ALA A 211 2.55 -11.56 17.11
C ALA A 211 2.94 -10.40 18.05
N LYS A 212 3.19 -9.22 17.48
CA LYS A 212 3.45 -7.98 18.24
C LYS A 212 2.20 -7.54 19.00
N GLN A 213 1.07 -7.41 18.30
CA GLN A 213 -0.21 -7.03 18.91
C GLN A 213 -0.66 -8.00 20.00
N LYS A 214 -0.41 -9.30 19.84
CA LYS A 214 -0.68 -10.30 20.91
C LYS A 214 0.14 -10.01 22.16
N THR A 215 1.41 -9.66 21.97
CA THR A 215 2.31 -9.30 23.07
C THR A 215 1.82 -8.03 23.78
N ASP A 216 1.44 -7.00 23.02
CA ASP A 216 0.94 -5.73 23.57
C ASP A 216 -0.36 -5.93 24.38
N VAL A 217 -1.30 -6.74 23.86
CA VAL A 217 -2.55 -7.06 24.56
C VAL A 217 -2.29 -7.90 25.81
N ILE A 218 -1.33 -8.84 25.78
CA ILE A 218 -0.94 -9.62 26.97
C ILE A 218 -0.37 -8.70 28.07
N TYR A 219 0.41 -7.67 27.71
CA TYR A 219 0.89 -6.70 28.70
C TYR A 219 -0.27 -5.93 29.32
N LEU A 220 -1.22 -5.46 28.51
CA LEU A 220 -2.39 -4.76 29.01
C LEU A 220 -3.27 -5.66 29.90
N MET A 221 -3.38 -6.96 29.58
CA MET A 221 -4.05 -7.96 30.44
C MET A 221 -3.37 -8.14 31.79
N LEU A 222 -2.02 -8.10 31.83
CA LEU A 222 -1.28 -8.20 33.09
C LEU A 222 -1.54 -6.98 33.98
N ASP A 223 -1.59 -5.79 33.39
CA ASP A 223 -1.91 -4.54 34.09
C ASP A 223 -3.33 -4.57 34.65
N VAL A 224 -4.33 -4.94 33.84
CA VAL A 224 -5.74 -5.05 34.28
C VAL A 224 -5.89 -6.14 35.35
N ALA A 225 -5.23 -7.28 35.21
CA ALA A 225 -5.27 -8.33 36.22
C ALA A 225 -4.62 -7.89 37.54
N ALA A 226 -3.61 -7.01 37.50
CA ALA A 226 -3.02 -6.39 38.69
C ALA A 226 -4.02 -5.47 39.40
N GLU A 227 -4.71 -4.63 38.63
CA GLU A 227 -5.68 -3.64 39.15
C GLU A 227 -6.90 -4.29 39.81
N HIS A 228 -7.23 -5.53 39.43
CA HIS A 228 -8.40 -6.26 39.92
C HIS A 228 -8.07 -7.51 40.76
N ASP A 229 -6.82 -7.68 41.21
CA ASP A 229 -6.37 -8.83 42.01
C ASP A 229 -6.58 -10.21 41.35
N LEU A 230 -6.56 -10.27 40.01
CA LEU A 230 -6.78 -11.48 39.20
C LEU A 230 -5.49 -12.20 38.78
N GLN A 231 -4.32 -11.65 39.11
CA GLN A 231 -3.02 -12.16 38.63
C GLN A 231 -2.77 -13.66 38.92
N SER A 232 -3.23 -14.14 40.08
CA SER A 232 -3.07 -15.53 40.50
C SER A 232 -3.87 -16.53 39.66
N LYS A 233 -4.89 -16.03 38.94
CA LYS A 233 -5.76 -16.81 38.06
C LYS A 233 -5.41 -16.64 36.57
N LEU A 234 -4.38 -15.86 36.26
CA LEU A 234 -3.97 -15.55 34.89
C LEU A 234 -2.86 -16.50 34.41
N ASP A 235 -3.21 -17.79 34.29
CA ASP A 235 -2.32 -18.78 33.73
C ASP A 235 -2.20 -18.66 32.19
N LYS A 236 -1.42 -19.55 31.58
CA LYS A 236 -1.18 -19.51 30.14
C LYS A 236 -2.46 -19.77 29.33
N GLU A 237 -3.34 -20.63 29.82
CA GLU A 237 -4.58 -21.03 29.14
C GLU A 237 -5.57 -19.87 29.17
N THR A 238 -5.82 -19.29 30.35
CA THR A 238 -6.66 -18.09 30.52
C THR A 238 -6.22 -16.93 29.63
N LYS A 239 -4.90 -16.72 29.50
CA LYS A 239 -4.35 -15.68 28.61
C LYS A 239 -4.69 -15.92 27.15
N LEU A 240 -4.59 -17.16 26.69
CA LEU A 240 -4.84 -17.52 25.30
C LEU A 240 -6.34 -17.45 24.96
N GLU A 241 -7.21 -17.91 25.87
CA GLU A 241 -8.66 -17.86 25.70
C GLU A 241 -9.19 -16.41 25.69
N THR A 242 -8.73 -15.59 26.63
CA THR A 242 -9.09 -14.17 26.67
C THR A 242 -8.62 -13.45 25.41
N LEU A 243 -7.41 -13.76 24.94
CA LEU A 243 -6.87 -13.17 23.71
C LEU A 243 -7.69 -13.58 22.48
N ALA A 244 -8.11 -14.84 22.37
CA ALA A 244 -8.98 -15.30 21.29
C ALA A 244 -10.35 -14.59 21.32
N MET A 245 -10.94 -14.41 22.50
CA MET A 245 -12.20 -13.66 22.67
C MET A 245 -12.06 -12.19 22.24
N LEU A 246 -10.92 -11.55 22.55
CA LEU A 246 -10.64 -10.18 22.12
C LEU A 246 -10.42 -10.07 20.61
N GLU A 247 -9.78 -11.06 19.97
CA GLU A 247 -9.66 -11.16 18.51
C GLU A 247 -11.04 -11.27 17.84
N GLU A 248 -11.97 -12.01 18.45
CA GLU A 248 -13.35 -12.17 17.95
C GLU A 248 -14.17 -10.86 17.98
N SER A 249 -13.85 -9.96 18.91
CA SER A 249 -14.51 -8.66 19.08
C SER A 249 -14.36 -7.73 17.87
N GLY A 250 -13.34 -7.97 17.03
CA GLY A 250 -13.05 -7.16 15.85
C GLY A 250 -12.44 -5.78 16.14
N LYS A 251 -12.16 -5.46 17.41
CA LYS A 251 -11.40 -4.25 17.81
C LYS A 251 -9.91 -4.46 17.61
N THR A 252 -9.20 -3.45 17.12
CA THR A 252 -7.73 -3.46 17.14
C THR A 252 -7.20 -3.22 18.56
N PRO A 253 -5.94 -3.58 18.88
CA PRO A 253 -5.39 -3.35 20.22
C PRO A 253 -5.48 -1.90 20.71
N ASP A 254 -5.31 -0.93 19.82
CA ASP A 254 -5.42 0.50 20.16
C ASP A 254 -6.86 0.96 20.46
N GLN A 255 -7.86 0.14 20.09
CA GLN A 255 -9.28 0.37 20.36
C GLN A 255 -9.77 -0.40 21.59
N LEU A 256 -8.96 -1.31 22.15
CA LEU A 256 -9.31 -2.06 23.35
C LEU A 256 -9.21 -1.16 24.58
N THR A 257 -10.30 -1.07 25.32
CA THR A 257 -10.32 -0.40 26.61
C THR A 257 -9.93 -1.36 27.73
N LYS A 258 -9.54 -0.82 28.90
CA LYS A 258 -9.33 -1.64 30.09
C LYS A 258 -10.59 -2.42 30.49
N ASP A 259 -11.76 -1.84 30.28
CA ASP A 259 -13.04 -2.49 30.57
C ASP A 259 -13.31 -3.67 29.63
N ASP A 260 -12.97 -3.55 28.34
CA ASP A 260 -13.06 -4.66 27.39
C ASP A 260 -12.22 -5.85 27.84
N ILE A 261 -10.99 -5.58 28.31
CA ILE A 261 -10.06 -6.60 28.78
C ILE A 261 -10.52 -7.20 30.10
N HIS A 262 -10.98 -6.37 31.05
CA HIS A 262 -11.48 -6.85 32.33
C HIS A 262 -12.69 -7.76 32.14
N PHE A 263 -13.63 -7.38 31.26
CA PHE A 263 -14.78 -8.20 30.93
C PHE A 263 -14.38 -9.54 30.30
N ALA A 264 -13.45 -9.52 29.36
CA ALA A 264 -12.96 -10.74 28.72
C ALA A 264 -12.19 -11.64 29.72
N LEU A 265 -11.44 -11.06 30.66
CA LEU A 265 -10.78 -11.81 31.73
C LEU A 265 -11.81 -12.50 32.65
N LEU A 266 -12.83 -11.79 33.11
CA LEU A 266 -13.87 -12.36 33.97
C LEU A 266 -14.66 -13.49 33.28
N ALA A 267 -14.81 -13.43 31.96
CA ALA A 267 -15.50 -14.47 31.19
C ALA A 267 -14.71 -15.79 31.13
N ASN A 268 -13.38 -15.74 31.24
CA ASN A 268 -12.49 -16.90 31.07
C ASN A 268 -11.79 -17.34 32.37
N ILE A 269 -11.94 -16.57 33.45
CA ILE A 269 -11.45 -16.92 34.77
C ILE A 269 -12.52 -17.74 35.50
N ASN A 270 -12.22 -19.01 35.80
CA ASN A 270 -13.01 -19.85 36.69
C ASN A 270 -12.83 -19.47 38.18
#